data_AF-A0A7R9X1A4-F1
#
_entry.id   AF-A0A7R9X1A4-F1
#
_cell.length_a   1.000
_cell.length_b   1.000
_cell.length_c   1.000
_cell.angle_alpha   90.00
_cell.angle_beta   90.00
_cell.angle_gamma   90.00
#
_symmetry.space_group_name_H-M   'P 1'
#
loop_
_entity.id
_entity.type
_entity.pdbx_description
1 polymer ?
#
loop_
_entity_poly.entity_id
_entity_poly.type
_entity_poly.pdbx_seq_one_letter_code
_entity_poly.pdbx_strand_id
1 'polypeptide(L)'
;SLPTTSSLNVPSGGGLGGSFASMSNQARQQDGSGKAIKMDAPIVKAWKGASVFTKGSYYFLVFFVILLFVGYRYLRAWNASIWLTCHAQDCTLEMTPPGARTKTIVFSRRQLISAQAVLVDKGGKFVEFDTTRFDPVGRGKAAKKKKGSYKGPDENGNYRSYALKIKKSTAGLDTENEAGAEDEVPDGDFSPIANYIEEIEEEDGTHYMLYMRKFGLAQSRTRVRSNVNKVESYVRKRRQKLIIKENASLPWQGILCLVFGLMGILLTMLVGQFWEPEPRRHGGPGARRQQTTRRVGKDSKFYIDTGRPSKYPKGYSRGMKPKQ
;
A
#
# COMPACT_ATOMS: atom_id res chain seq x y z
N SER A 1 -34.26 -9.44 -9.73
CA SER A 1 -33.74 -10.06 -10.95
C SER A 1 -32.30 -9.61 -11.16
N LEU A 2 -31.33 -10.45 -10.78
CA LEU A 2 -29.89 -10.15 -10.85
C LEU A 2 -29.30 -10.75 -12.13
N PRO A 3 -28.33 -10.09 -12.80
CA PRO A 3 -27.74 -10.60 -14.03
C PRO A 3 -26.70 -11.68 -13.74
N THR A 4 -26.80 -12.76 -14.51
CA THR A 4 -25.92 -13.91 -14.57
C THR A 4 -24.53 -13.49 -15.08
N THR A 5 -23.50 -13.72 -14.28
CA THR A 5 -22.10 -13.54 -14.69
C THR A 5 -21.68 -14.67 -15.62
N SER A 6 -21.28 -14.29 -16.83
CA SER A 6 -20.72 -15.15 -17.86
C SER A 6 -19.42 -15.80 -17.39
N SER A 7 -19.36 -17.12 -17.49
CA SER A 7 -18.19 -17.95 -17.24
C SER A 7 -17.11 -17.70 -18.29
N LEU A 8 -15.91 -17.31 -17.84
CA LEU A 8 -14.72 -17.25 -18.66
C LEU A 8 -14.16 -18.68 -18.80
N ASN A 9 -14.29 -19.25 -20.00
CA ASN A 9 -13.61 -20.49 -20.39
C ASN A 9 -12.10 -20.26 -20.39
N VAL A 10 -11.39 -20.92 -19.48
CA VAL A 10 -9.93 -21.06 -19.51
C VAL A 10 -9.62 -22.35 -20.29
N PRO A 11 -8.94 -22.29 -21.45
CA PRO A 11 -8.52 -23.51 -22.12
C PRO A 11 -7.35 -24.14 -21.35
N SER A 12 -7.65 -25.27 -20.70
CA SER A 12 -6.66 -26.23 -20.22
C SER A 12 -6.05 -26.95 -21.42
N GLY A 13 -4.87 -26.49 -21.84
CA GLY A 13 -4.08 -27.09 -22.91
C GLY A 13 -2.87 -27.82 -22.34
N GLY A 14 -3.09 -28.98 -21.73
CA GLY A 14 -2.04 -29.96 -21.46
C GLY A 14 -1.57 -30.60 -22.76
N GLY A 15 -0.31 -30.39 -23.11
CA GLY A 15 0.32 -30.94 -24.31
C GLY A 15 1.77 -31.33 -24.04
N LEU A 16 1.97 -32.39 -23.24
CA LEU A 16 3.22 -33.14 -23.19
C LEU A 16 3.24 -34.08 -24.41
N GLY A 17 3.49 -33.49 -25.59
CA GLY A 17 3.70 -34.20 -26.84
C GLY A 17 5.17 -34.09 -27.24
N GLY A 18 5.92 -35.18 -27.08
CA GLY A 18 7.25 -35.32 -27.63
C GLY A 18 7.23 -35.11 -29.15
N SER A 19 8.16 -34.31 -29.65
CA SER A 19 8.43 -34.19 -31.08
C SER A 19 9.93 -34.07 -31.26
N PHE A 20 10.54 -35.22 -31.52
CA PHE A 20 11.85 -35.33 -32.14
C PHE A 20 11.74 -34.73 -33.54
N ALA A 21 12.10 -33.45 -33.69
CA ALA A 21 12.16 -32.79 -34.98
C ALA A 21 13.58 -32.91 -35.56
N SER A 22 13.66 -33.81 -36.53
CA SER A 22 14.59 -33.86 -37.67
C SER A 22 15.34 -32.55 -37.95
N MET A 23 16.68 -32.62 -37.86
CA MET A 23 17.59 -31.64 -38.45
C MET A 23 17.58 -31.78 -39.98
N SER A 24 16.63 -31.12 -40.65
CA SER A 24 16.71 -30.87 -42.08
C SER A 24 17.56 -29.62 -42.32
N ASN A 25 18.74 -29.82 -42.91
CA ASN A 25 19.59 -28.76 -43.47
C ASN A 25 18.89 -28.16 -44.70
N GLN A 26 17.90 -27.30 -44.49
CA GLN A 26 17.40 -26.43 -45.55
C GLN A 26 18.41 -25.31 -45.79
N ALA A 27 19.17 -25.46 -46.88
CA ALA A 27 19.91 -24.38 -47.50
C ALA A 27 18.94 -23.23 -47.82
N ARG A 28 19.00 -22.18 -47.00
CA ARG A 28 18.18 -20.97 -47.14
C ARG A 28 18.48 -20.28 -48.47
N GLN A 29 17.58 -20.42 -49.44
CA GLN A 29 17.37 -19.39 -50.44
C GLN A 29 16.96 -18.10 -49.69
N GLN A 30 17.82 -17.09 -49.74
CA GLN A 30 17.50 -15.75 -49.24
C GLN A 30 16.54 -15.10 -50.24
N ASP A 31 15.24 -15.31 -50.04
CA ASP A 31 14.23 -14.48 -50.69
C ASP A 31 14.46 -13.03 -50.24
N GLY A 32 14.82 -12.16 -51.18
CA GLY A 32 15.06 -10.72 -51.00
C GLY A 32 13.80 -9.91 -50.65
N SER A 33 12.81 -10.55 -50.03
CA SER A 33 11.60 -9.91 -49.57
C SER A 33 11.90 -9.07 -48.32
N GLY A 34 11.71 -7.75 -48.42
CA GLY A 34 11.88 -6.79 -47.32
C GLY A 34 11.05 -7.08 -46.06
N LYS A 35 10.19 -8.12 -46.07
CA LYS A 35 9.52 -8.67 -44.88
C LYS A 35 10.46 -9.36 -43.89
N ALA A 36 11.72 -9.62 -44.25
CA ALA A 36 12.69 -10.30 -43.38
C ALA A 36 13.48 -9.36 -42.44
N ILE A 37 13.38 -8.03 -42.58
CA ILE A 37 14.07 -7.08 -41.69
C ILE A 37 13.23 -6.89 -40.43
N LYS A 38 13.23 -7.90 -39.55
CA LYS A 38 12.79 -7.74 -38.17
C LYS A 38 13.85 -6.91 -37.43
N MET A 39 13.67 -5.60 -37.41
CA MET A 39 14.40 -4.74 -36.48
C MET A 39 13.93 -5.09 -35.07
N ASP A 40 14.71 -5.88 -34.33
CA ASP A 40 14.50 -6.03 -32.89
C ASP A 40 14.53 -4.62 -32.29
N ALA A 41 13.56 -4.30 -31.43
CA ALA A 41 13.57 -3.03 -30.72
C ALA A 41 14.94 -2.83 -30.03
N PRO A 42 15.54 -1.63 -30.10
CA PRO A 42 16.90 -1.40 -29.59
C PRO A 42 17.05 -1.79 -28.11
N ILE A 43 15.97 -1.69 -27.33
CA ILE A 43 15.88 -2.14 -25.94
C ILE A 43 16.11 -3.66 -25.81
N VAL A 44 15.50 -4.46 -26.68
CA VAL A 44 15.64 -5.93 -26.66
C VAL A 44 17.07 -6.32 -27.03
N LYS A 45 17.68 -5.61 -27.98
CA LYS A 45 19.09 -5.84 -28.36
C LYS A 45 20.04 -5.48 -27.22
N ALA A 46 19.82 -4.34 -26.55
CA ALA A 46 20.58 -3.94 -25.37
C ALA A 46 20.42 -4.96 -24.23
N TRP A 47 19.19 -5.44 -23.99
CA TRP A 47 18.91 -6.44 -22.97
C TRP A 47 19.59 -7.79 -23.24
N LYS A 48 19.55 -8.28 -24.49
CA LYS A 48 20.22 -9.53 -24.89
C LYS A 48 21.73 -9.45 -24.62
N GLY A 49 22.35 -8.31 -24.94
CA GLY A 49 23.78 -8.06 -24.74
C GLY A 49 24.20 -7.69 -23.31
N ALA A 50 23.25 -7.39 -22.42
CA ALA A 50 23.55 -6.98 -21.05
C ALA A 50 24.16 -8.12 -20.22
N SER A 51 25.10 -7.76 -19.34
CA SER A 51 25.72 -8.69 -18.40
C SER A 51 24.68 -9.29 -17.44
N VAL A 52 24.97 -10.46 -16.88
CA VAL A 52 24.08 -11.12 -15.88
C VAL A 52 23.85 -10.20 -14.68
N PHE A 53 24.88 -9.47 -14.26
CA PHE A 53 24.79 -8.51 -13.15
C PHE A 53 23.86 -7.33 -13.47
N THR A 54 23.98 -6.76 -14.67
CA THR A 54 23.10 -5.67 -15.13
C THR A 54 21.65 -6.15 -15.19
N LYS A 55 21.40 -7.37 -15.67
CA LYS A 55 20.05 -7.97 -15.64
C LYS A 55 19.55 -8.12 -14.20
N GLY A 56 20.42 -8.58 -13.29
CA GLY A 56 20.15 -8.68 -11.86
C GLY A 56 19.74 -7.35 -11.23
N SER A 57 20.49 -6.26 -11.48
CA SER A 57 20.17 -4.94 -10.92
C SER A 57 18.83 -4.42 -11.42
N TYR A 58 18.46 -4.66 -12.68
CA TYR A 58 17.12 -4.33 -13.18
C TYR A 58 16.02 -5.14 -12.49
N TYR A 59 16.21 -6.44 -12.23
CA TYR A 59 15.24 -7.23 -11.45
C TYR A 59 15.08 -6.69 -10.03
N PHE A 60 16.18 -6.32 -9.36
CA PHE A 60 16.11 -5.70 -8.03
C PHE A 60 15.41 -4.34 -8.06
N LEU A 61 15.69 -3.51 -9.06
CA LEU A 61 15.02 -2.21 -9.22
C LEU A 61 13.50 -2.41 -9.38
N VAL A 62 13.08 -3.31 -10.27
CA VAL A 62 11.64 -3.63 -10.45
C VAL A 62 11.03 -4.17 -9.17
N PHE A 63 11.73 -5.05 -8.45
CA PHE A 63 11.29 -5.56 -7.15
C PHE A 63 11.05 -4.43 -6.14
N PHE A 64 11.97 -3.47 -6.01
CA PHE A 64 11.79 -2.34 -5.09
C PHE A 64 10.68 -1.37 -5.54
N VAL A 65 10.47 -1.19 -6.85
CA VAL A 65 9.33 -0.44 -7.37
C VAL A 65 8.00 -1.13 -7.03
N ILE A 66 7.92 -2.47 -7.17
CA ILE A 66 6.76 -3.25 -6.74
C ILE A 66 6.54 -3.10 -5.23
N LEU A 67 7.62 -3.13 -4.45
CA LEU A 67 7.57 -2.97 -3.00
C LEU A 67 7.03 -1.57 -2.62
N LEU A 68 7.48 -0.50 -3.29
CA LEU A 68 6.89 0.83 -3.13
C LEU A 68 5.40 0.86 -3.47
N PHE A 69 5.02 0.24 -4.60
CA PHE A 69 3.64 0.20 -5.05
C PHE A 69 2.73 -0.54 -4.06
N VAL A 70 3.19 -1.69 -3.53
CA VAL A 70 2.49 -2.46 -2.50
C VAL A 70 2.38 -1.65 -1.21
N GLY A 71 3.46 -1.01 -0.75
CA GLY A 71 3.46 -0.13 0.42
C GLY A 71 2.46 1.02 0.27
N TYR A 72 2.42 1.67 -0.89
CA TYR A 72 1.45 2.75 -1.19
C TYR A 72 0.01 2.24 -1.21
N ARG A 73 -0.26 1.12 -1.92
CA ARG A 73 -1.58 0.49 -1.96
C ARG A 73 -2.05 0.09 -0.56
N TYR A 74 -1.15 -0.43 0.27
CA TYR A 74 -1.43 -0.82 1.64
C TYR A 74 -1.78 0.41 2.50
N LEU A 75 -0.98 1.49 2.45
CA LEU A 75 -1.31 2.72 3.18
C LEU A 75 -2.64 3.34 2.75
N ARG A 76 -2.96 3.29 1.45
CA ARG A 76 -4.23 3.81 0.92
C ARG A 76 -5.42 2.95 1.35
N ALA A 77 -5.29 1.64 1.36
CA ALA A 77 -6.35 0.72 1.77
C ALA A 77 -6.70 0.86 3.25
N TRP A 78 -5.70 1.15 4.10
CA TRP A 78 -5.86 1.27 5.55
C TRP A 78 -6.02 2.71 6.05
N ASN A 79 -6.12 3.69 5.16
CA ASN A 79 -6.42 5.05 5.57
C ASN A 79 -7.90 5.17 5.92
N ALA A 80 -8.19 5.37 7.20
CA ALA A 80 -9.53 5.64 7.68
C ALA A 80 -9.51 6.86 8.60
N SER A 81 -10.52 7.72 8.46
CA SER A 81 -10.66 8.90 9.32
C SER A 81 -12.11 9.26 9.54
N ILE A 82 -12.39 9.84 10.70
CA ILE A 82 -13.70 10.36 11.09
C ILE A 82 -13.52 11.77 11.63
N TRP A 83 -14.28 12.70 11.06
CA TRP A 83 -14.24 14.10 11.38
C TRP A 83 -15.67 14.52 11.72
N LEU A 84 -15.87 15.01 12.93
CA LEU A 84 -17.13 15.59 13.37
C LEU A 84 -16.90 17.06 13.67
N THR A 85 -17.49 17.92 12.86
CA THR A 85 -17.43 19.36 13.00
C THR A 85 -18.84 19.89 13.23
N CYS A 86 -19.12 20.35 14.45
CA CYS A 86 -20.38 21.01 14.76
C CYS A 86 -20.21 22.52 14.95
N HIS A 87 -21.11 23.25 14.32
CA HIS A 87 -21.33 24.69 14.43
C HIS A 87 -22.47 24.99 15.41
N ALA A 88 -23.07 26.18 15.38
CA ALA A 88 -24.08 26.55 16.36
C ALA A 88 -25.40 25.75 16.23
N GLN A 89 -25.79 25.43 14.99
CA GLN A 89 -27.05 24.77 14.64
C GLN A 89 -26.82 23.38 14.04
N ASP A 90 -25.77 23.17 13.25
CA ASP A 90 -25.58 21.94 12.48
C ASP A 90 -24.26 21.23 12.81
N CYS A 91 -24.26 19.92 12.64
CA CYS A 91 -23.11 19.03 12.74
C CYS A 91 -22.85 18.38 11.38
N THR A 92 -21.62 18.46 10.90
CA THR A 92 -21.16 17.72 9.72
C THR A 92 -20.24 16.59 10.16
N LEU A 93 -20.60 15.37 9.78
CA LEU A 93 -19.87 14.15 10.03
C LEU A 93 -19.28 13.64 8.72
N GLU A 94 -17.97 13.71 8.59
CA GLU A 94 -17.23 13.17 7.46
C GLU A 94 -16.57 11.86 7.87
N MET A 95 -16.90 10.78 7.20
CA MET A 95 -16.37 9.44 7.44
C MET A 95 -15.68 8.97 6.18
N THR A 96 -14.38 8.69 6.28
CA THR A 96 -13.60 8.05 5.23
C THR A 96 -13.32 6.61 5.67
N PRO A 97 -14.17 5.64 5.25
CA PRO A 97 -13.93 4.23 5.52
C PRO A 97 -12.69 3.71 4.77
N PRO A 98 -12.06 2.63 5.25
CA PRO A 98 -10.88 2.05 4.61
C PRO A 98 -11.21 1.61 3.17
N GLY A 99 -10.47 2.15 2.19
CA GLY A 99 -10.61 1.81 0.78
C GLY A 99 -11.81 2.40 0.03
N ALA A 100 -12.67 3.20 0.69
CA ALA A 100 -13.83 3.83 0.05
C ALA A 100 -13.76 5.36 0.07
N ARG A 101 -14.66 6.00 -0.68
CA ARG A 101 -14.76 7.47 -0.75
C ARG A 101 -15.30 8.04 0.57
N THR A 102 -14.89 9.26 0.89
CA THR A 102 -15.42 10.02 2.02
C THR A 102 -16.93 10.22 1.86
N LYS A 103 -17.67 9.96 2.94
CA LYS A 103 -19.11 10.16 3.06
C LYS A 103 -19.35 11.27 4.05
N THR A 104 -20.15 12.25 3.68
CA THR A 104 -20.48 13.40 4.53
C THR A 104 -21.95 13.36 4.87
N ILE A 105 -22.27 13.52 6.15
CA ILE A 105 -23.63 13.55 6.66
C ILE A 105 -23.78 14.83 7.47
N VAL A 106 -24.86 15.55 7.23
CA VAL A 106 -25.19 16.76 7.97
C VAL A 106 -26.41 16.44 8.82
N PHE A 107 -26.37 16.81 10.09
CA PHE A 107 -27.47 16.57 11.03
C PHE A 107 -27.57 17.72 12.03
N SER A 108 -28.76 17.96 12.58
CA SER A 108 -29.00 19.08 13.49
C SER A 108 -28.32 18.86 14.83
N ARG A 109 -27.89 19.94 15.49
CA ARG A 109 -27.39 19.91 16.87
C ARG A 109 -28.36 19.24 17.83
N ARG A 110 -29.66 19.40 17.63
CA ARG A 110 -30.70 18.81 18.49
C ARG A 110 -30.70 17.28 18.42
N GLN A 111 -30.25 16.71 17.30
CA GLN A 111 -30.12 15.26 17.14
C GLN A 111 -28.90 14.71 17.91
N LEU A 112 -27.89 15.51 18.26
CA LEU A 112 -26.78 15.05 19.11
C LEU A 112 -27.18 15.05 20.59
N ILE A 113 -27.56 13.89 21.13
CA ILE A 113 -28.07 13.79 22.50
C ILE A 113 -26.94 13.71 23.52
N SER A 114 -26.02 12.77 23.35
CA SER A 114 -24.95 12.55 24.34
C SER A 114 -23.77 11.79 23.74
N ALA A 115 -22.67 11.75 24.48
CA ALA A 115 -21.58 10.83 24.24
C ALA A 115 -21.35 10.01 25.51
N GLN A 116 -21.07 8.72 25.34
CA GLN A 116 -20.80 7.83 26.48
C GLN A 116 -19.51 7.07 26.24
N ALA A 117 -18.77 6.81 27.32
CA ALA A 117 -17.64 5.91 27.27
C ALA A 117 -18.15 4.47 27.22
N VAL A 118 -17.62 3.68 26.29
CA VAL A 118 -18.05 2.30 26.05
C VAL A 118 -16.84 1.38 25.94
N LEU A 119 -17.01 0.15 26.38
CA LEU A 119 -16.10 -0.95 26.12
C LEU A 119 -16.53 -1.63 24.83
N VAL A 120 -15.55 -1.82 23.96
CA VAL A 120 -15.73 -2.40 22.63
C VAL A 120 -14.70 -3.49 22.41
N ASP A 121 -15.09 -4.56 21.74
CA ASP A 121 -14.22 -5.68 21.42
C ASP A 121 -13.17 -5.28 20.35
N LYS A 122 -12.19 -6.15 20.05
CA LYS A 122 -11.20 -6.01 18.97
C LYS A 122 -11.85 -5.74 17.60
N GLY A 123 -13.04 -6.29 17.36
CA GLY A 123 -13.83 -6.02 16.14
C GLY A 123 -14.60 -4.69 16.14
N GLY A 124 -14.56 -3.93 17.23
CA GLY A 124 -15.32 -2.67 17.37
C GLY A 124 -16.81 -2.87 17.65
N LYS A 125 -17.23 -4.08 18.04
CA LYS A 125 -18.58 -4.36 18.53
C LYS A 125 -18.73 -3.86 19.96
N PHE A 126 -19.91 -3.37 20.29
CA PHE A 126 -20.26 -2.97 21.65
C PHE A 126 -20.24 -4.17 22.60
N VAL A 127 -19.68 -3.97 23.79
CA VAL A 127 -19.66 -4.98 24.86
C VAL A 127 -20.44 -4.48 26.06
N GLU A 128 -20.03 -3.34 26.62
CA GLU A 128 -20.65 -2.78 27.82
C GLU A 128 -20.41 -1.26 27.88
N PHE A 129 -21.25 -0.54 28.62
CA PHE A 129 -20.97 0.83 29.00
C PHE A 129 -19.84 0.88 30.03
N ASP A 130 -18.89 1.81 29.88
CA ASP A 130 -17.81 1.99 30.85
C ASP A 130 -18.37 2.73 32.08
N THR A 131 -18.99 1.95 32.98
CA THR A 131 -19.57 2.44 34.23
C THR A 131 -18.53 2.84 35.26
N THR A 132 -17.22 2.67 34.98
CA THR A 132 -16.16 3.07 35.91
C THR A 132 -16.27 4.57 36.14
N ARG A 133 -16.98 4.92 37.23
CA ARG A 133 -17.42 6.29 37.52
C ARG A 133 -16.24 7.21 37.29
N PHE A 134 -16.41 8.10 36.32
CA PHE A 134 -15.49 9.19 36.09
C PHE A 134 -15.71 10.18 37.21
N ASP A 135 -15.32 9.82 38.44
CA ASP A 135 -15.39 10.75 39.54
C ASP A 135 -14.70 12.03 39.06
N PRO A 136 -15.42 13.16 39.05
CA PRO A 136 -14.82 14.44 38.71
C PRO A 136 -13.63 14.52 39.64
N VAL A 137 -12.44 14.78 39.08
CA VAL A 137 -11.22 14.87 39.89
C VAL A 137 -11.47 15.98 40.89
N GLY A 138 -11.91 15.60 42.10
CA GLY A 138 -12.19 16.54 43.15
C GLY A 138 -10.92 17.32 43.34
N ARG A 139 -11.01 18.65 43.44
CA ARG A 139 -9.87 19.57 43.60
C ARG A 139 -9.09 19.35 44.93
N GLY A 140 -9.26 18.20 45.59
CA GLY A 140 -8.48 17.77 46.74
C GLY A 140 -7.03 17.50 46.34
N LYS A 141 -6.12 17.87 47.24
CA LYS A 141 -4.66 17.83 47.08
C LYS A 141 -4.21 16.50 46.44
N ALA A 142 -3.74 16.60 45.20
CA ALA A 142 -3.43 15.47 44.35
C ALA A 142 -2.26 14.64 44.91
N ALA A 143 -2.57 13.51 45.55
CA ALA A 143 -1.58 12.45 45.69
C ALA A 143 -1.10 12.08 44.27
N LYS A 144 0.21 12.21 44.02
CA LYS A 144 0.86 11.84 42.75
C LYS A 144 0.75 10.31 42.54
N LYS A 145 -0.45 9.79 42.23
CA LYS A 145 -0.58 8.45 41.67
C LYS A 145 0.14 8.49 40.32
N LYS A 146 1.16 7.64 40.15
CA LYS A 146 1.83 7.42 38.88
C LYS A 146 0.72 7.11 37.87
N LYS A 147 0.47 8.06 36.96
CA LYS A 147 -0.52 7.89 35.89
C LYS A 147 0.01 6.77 35.00
N GLY A 148 -0.43 5.55 35.25
CA GLY A 148 -0.24 4.45 34.31
C GLY A 148 -0.86 4.90 33.00
N SER A 149 -0.02 5.25 32.02
CA SER A 149 -0.43 5.60 30.68
C SER A 149 -0.88 4.32 29.99
N TYR A 150 -2.06 3.86 30.36
CA TYR A 150 -2.64 2.66 29.80
C TYR A 150 -2.92 2.86 28.30
N LYS A 151 -2.28 2.05 27.48
CA LYS A 151 -2.31 2.12 26.00
C LYS A 151 -2.86 0.85 25.35
N GLY A 152 -3.36 -0.11 26.13
CA GLY A 152 -3.67 -1.45 25.64
C GLY A 152 -5.13 -1.88 25.80
N PRO A 153 -5.46 -3.09 25.30
CA PRO A 153 -6.68 -3.81 25.69
C PRO A 153 -6.69 -4.17 27.17
N ASP A 154 -7.89 -4.36 27.73
CA ASP A 154 -8.08 -4.85 29.10
C ASP A 154 -7.74 -6.34 29.19
N GLU A 155 -7.84 -6.90 30.40
CA GLU A 155 -7.57 -8.32 30.66
C GLU A 155 -8.44 -9.23 29.78
N ASN A 156 -9.59 -8.73 29.32
CA ASN A 156 -10.54 -9.43 28.46
C ASN A 156 -10.33 -9.13 26.96
N GLY A 157 -9.35 -8.32 26.58
CA GLY A 157 -9.12 -7.94 25.19
C GLY A 157 -10.00 -6.79 24.67
N ASN A 158 -10.85 -6.20 25.51
CA ASN A 158 -11.70 -5.06 25.17
C ASN A 158 -10.93 -3.76 25.27
N TYR A 159 -11.37 -2.75 24.55
CA TYR A 159 -10.75 -1.43 24.61
C TYR A 159 -11.81 -0.40 24.91
N ARG A 160 -11.37 0.66 25.60
CA ARG A 160 -12.20 1.82 25.89
C ARG A 160 -12.30 2.70 24.65
N SER A 161 -13.53 3.01 24.27
CA SER A 161 -13.86 3.98 23.23
C SER A 161 -15.00 4.87 23.72
N TYR A 162 -15.53 5.72 22.85
CA TYR A 162 -16.77 6.43 23.10
C TYR A 162 -17.73 6.22 21.93
N ALA A 163 -19.00 6.18 22.27
CA ALA A 163 -20.10 6.17 21.33
C ALA A 163 -20.78 7.54 21.35
N LEU A 164 -21.21 8.00 20.18
CA LEU A 164 -22.11 9.14 20.05
C LEU A 164 -23.54 8.62 19.91
N LYS A 165 -24.45 9.16 20.72
CA LYS A 165 -25.88 8.89 20.63
C LYS A 165 -26.53 10.00 19.82
N ILE A 166 -27.04 9.65 18.64
CA ILE A 166 -27.69 10.57 17.70
C ILE A 166 -29.16 10.18 17.59
N LYS A 167 -30.09 11.12 17.77
CA LYS A 167 -31.53 10.90 17.56
C LYS A 167 -31.80 10.71 16.07
N LYS A 168 -32.48 9.63 15.69
CA LYS A 168 -33.03 9.50 14.34
C LYS A 168 -34.12 10.55 14.17
N SER A 169 -34.13 11.24 13.03
CA SER A 169 -35.22 12.15 12.76
C SER A 169 -36.49 11.36 12.50
N THR A 170 -37.54 11.64 13.25
CA THR A 170 -38.88 11.12 13.01
C THR A 170 -39.61 12.11 12.11
N ALA A 171 -39.07 12.40 10.94
CA ALA A 171 -39.82 13.16 9.95
C ALA A 171 -41.04 12.34 9.53
N GLY A 172 -42.22 12.88 9.82
CA GLY A 172 -43.46 12.47 9.19
C GLY A 172 -44.51 11.80 10.08
N LEU A 173 -44.40 11.82 11.42
CA LEU A 173 -45.45 11.21 12.26
C LEU A 173 -46.26 12.15 13.16
N ASP A 174 -45.75 13.33 13.57
CA ASP A 174 -46.42 14.06 14.67
C ASP A 174 -46.71 15.56 14.42
N THR A 175 -46.59 16.08 13.20
CA THR A 175 -46.66 17.55 12.98
C THR A 175 -47.84 17.97 12.10
N GLU A 176 -49.08 17.68 12.54
CA GLU A 176 -50.28 18.31 11.97
C GLU A 176 -50.67 19.63 12.67
N ASN A 177 -50.01 20.05 13.76
CA ASN A 177 -50.57 21.12 14.63
C ASN A 177 -49.67 22.31 15.01
N GLU A 178 -48.46 22.50 14.47
CA GLU A 178 -47.67 23.72 14.74
C GLU A 178 -47.40 24.53 13.47
N ALA A 179 -48.27 25.51 13.22
CA ALA A 179 -48.14 26.53 12.18
C ALA A 179 -47.03 27.53 12.55
N GLY A 180 -45.77 27.12 12.40
CA GLY A 180 -44.59 27.97 12.54
C GLY A 180 -43.53 27.50 11.55
N ALA A 181 -43.42 28.19 10.41
CA ALA A 181 -42.42 27.94 9.38
C ALA A 181 -41.01 28.28 9.91
N GLU A 182 -40.44 27.43 10.75
CA GLU A 182 -39.01 27.40 11.01
C GLU A 182 -38.38 26.49 9.95
N ASP A 183 -37.35 26.99 9.27
CA ASP A 183 -36.62 26.33 8.18
C ASP A 183 -36.38 24.83 8.48
N GLU A 184 -37.07 23.95 7.76
CA GLU A 184 -36.87 22.51 7.84
C GLU A 184 -35.47 22.18 7.37
N VAL A 185 -34.55 22.00 8.32
CA VAL A 185 -33.22 21.46 8.04
C VAL A 185 -33.41 20.04 7.52
N PRO A 186 -32.97 19.73 6.28
CA PRO A 186 -33.20 18.42 5.68
C PRO A 186 -32.57 17.34 6.55
N ASP A 187 -33.35 16.28 6.79
CA ASP A 187 -32.88 15.15 7.57
C ASP A 187 -31.67 14.49 6.93
N GLY A 188 -30.63 14.32 7.74
CA GLY A 188 -29.44 13.60 7.32
C GLY A 188 -29.78 12.14 7.05
N ASP A 189 -29.68 11.71 5.79
CA ASP A 189 -29.75 10.29 5.44
C ASP A 189 -28.51 9.56 6.02
N PHE A 190 -28.75 8.68 6.98
CA PHE A 190 -27.71 7.85 7.62
C PHE A 190 -27.44 6.53 6.86
N SER A 191 -28.20 6.23 5.80
CA SER A 191 -27.99 5.05 4.94
C SER A 191 -26.54 4.86 4.48
N PRO A 192 -25.78 5.92 4.11
CA PRO A 192 -24.40 5.75 3.67
C PRO A 192 -23.48 5.16 4.76
N ILE A 193 -23.85 5.25 6.04
CA ILE A 193 -23.04 4.78 7.16
C ILE A 193 -23.75 3.73 8.02
N ALA A 194 -24.82 3.12 7.51
CA ALA A 194 -25.58 2.09 8.22
C ALA A 194 -24.69 0.97 8.79
N ASN A 195 -23.63 0.57 8.08
CA ASN A 195 -22.69 -0.46 8.55
C ASN A 195 -21.87 -0.07 9.80
N TYR A 196 -21.79 1.23 10.10
CA TYR A 196 -21.00 1.78 11.20
C TYR A 196 -21.85 2.19 12.40
N ILE A 197 -23.16 2.32 12.21
CA ILE A 197 -24.12 2.70 13.23
C ILE A 197 -24.89 1.47 13.70
N GLU A 198 -25.26 1.44 14.97
CA GLU A 198 -26.24 0.49 15.49
C GLU A 198 -27.49 1.27 15.90
N GLU A 199 -28.66 0.82 15.45
CA GLU A 199 -29.94 1.40 15.83
C GLU A 199 -30.38 0.77 17.15
N ILE A 200 -30.67 1.62 18.13
CA ILE A 200 -31.14 1.23 19.46
C ILE A 200 -32.49 1.91 19.68
N GLU A 201 -33.50 1.11 19.97
CA GLU A 201 -34.81 1.59 20.39
C GLU A 201 -34.79 1.81 21.91
N GLU A 202 -35.00 3.05 22.34
CA GLU A 202 -35.21 3.39 23.75
C GLU A 202 -36.58 4.04 23.92
N GLU A 203 -37.03 4.22 25.17
CA GLU A 203 -38.33 4.85 25.49
C GLU A 203 -38.48 6.26 24.88
N ASP A 204 -37.36 6.98 24.70
CA ASP A 204 -37.30 8.33 24.09
C ASP A 204 -37.32 8.32 22.54
N GLY A 205 -37.39 7.14 21.93
CA GLY A 205 -37.42 6.90 20.49
C GLY A 205 -36.20 6.15 19.94
N THR A 206 -36.10 6.09 18.61
CA THR A 206 -35.01 5.41 17.90
C THR A 206 -33.74 6.27 17.89
N HIS A 207 -32.63 5.70 18.34
CA HIS A 207 -31.32 6.34 18.38
C HIS A 207 -30.28 5.57 17.57
N TYR A 208 -29.37 6.32 16.96
CA TYR A 208 -28.19 5.82 16.28
C TYR A 208 -26.98 5.92 17.21
N MET A 209 -26.36 4.78 17.47
CA MET A 209 -25.10 4.68 18.21
C MET A 209 -23.92 4.55 17.26
N LEU A 210 -23.09 5.58 17.22
CA LEU A 210 -21.88 5.61 16.39
C LEU A 210 -20.64 5.28 17.23
N TYR A 211 -20.08 4.10 17.02
CA TYR A 211 -18.87 3.63 17.70
C TYR A 211 -17.60 4.08 16.98
N MET A 212 -16.81 4.93 17.64
CA MET A 212 -15.58 5.49 17.06
C MET A 212 -14.50 4.43 16.79
N ARG A 213 -14.53 3.29 17.51
CA ARG A 213 -13.51 2.25 17.38
C ARG A 213 -13.58 1.45 16.08
N LYS A 214 -14.70 1.44 15.35
CA LYS A 214 -14.80 0.70 14.06
C LYS A 214 -13.72 1.10 13.04
N PHE A 215 -13.03 2.22 13.25
CA PHE A 215 -11.89 2.69 12.45
C PHE A 215 -10.50 2.23 12.93
N GLY A 216 -10.40 1.30 13.89
CA GLY A 216 -9.11 0.82 14.40
C GLY A 216 -8.35 1.85 15.25
N LEU A 217 -9.05 2.84 15.77
CA LEU A 217 -8.49 3.92 16.57
C LEU A 217 -8.19 3.43 17.99
N ALA A 218 -6.91 3.20 18.31
CA ALA A 218 -6.48 3.01 19.69
C ALA A 218 -6.55 4.35 20.42
N GLN A 219 -7.57 4.54 21.26
CA GLN A 219 -7.74 5.75 22.05
C GLN A 219 -7.25 5.53 23.49
N SER A 220 -6.49 6.49 24.01
CA SER A 220 -6.14 6.48 25.43
C SER A 220 -7.37 6.85 26.27
N ARG A 221 -7.46 6.33 27.50
CA ARG A 221 -8.54 6.66 28.44
C ARG A 221 -8.73 8.17 28.63
N THR A 222 -7.63 8.92 28.70
CA THR A 222 -7.65 10.38 28.81
C THR A 222 -8.26 11.05 27.58
N ARG A 223 -7.97 10.52 26.37
CA ARG A 223 -8.52 11.05 25.11
C ARG A 223 -10.02 10.78 25.00
N VAL A 224 -10.45 9.55 25.30
CA VAL A 224 -11.88 9.18 25.37
C VAL A 224 -12.63 10.13 26.30
N ARG A 225 -12.14 10.31 27.53
CA ARG A 225 -12.74 11.22 28.52
C ARG A 225 -12.79 12.67 28.01
N SER A 226 -11.70 13.16 27.41
CA SER A 226 -11.66 14.51 26.87
C SER A 226 -12.69 14.70 25.75
N ASN A 227 -12.84 13.73 24.86
CA ASN A 227 -13.79 13.80 23.76
C ASN A 227 -15.24 13.71 24.24
N VAL A 228 -15.56 12.78 25.15
CA VAL A 228 -16.90 12.70 25.78
C VAL A 228 -17.27 14.03 26.43
N ASN A 229 -16.38 14.58 27.27
CA ASN A 229 -16.61 15.87 27.93
C ASN A 229 -16.78 17.04 26.94
N LYS A 230 -16.08 17.02 25.79
CA LYS A 230 -16.24 18.03 24.73
C LYS A 230 -17.62 17.94 24.10
N VAL A 231 -18.09 16.72 23.78
CA VAL A 231 -19.43 16.49 23.23
C VAL A 231 -20.48 16.92 24.24
N GLU A 232 -20.42 16.45 25.49
CA GLU A 232 -21.37 16.84 26.52
C GLU A 232 -21.40 18.36 26.77
N SER A 233 -20.23 19.01 26.76
CA SER A 233 -20.17 20.48 26.89
C SER A 233 -20.84 21.19 25.72
N TYR A 234 -20.73 20.63 24.51
CA TYR A 234 -21.39 21.15 23.32
C TYR A 234 -22.90 20.92 23.37
N VAL A 235 -23.36 19.72 23.73
CA VAL A 235 -24.80 19.43 23.90
C VAL A 235 -25.43 20.37 24.94
N ARG A 236 -24.77 20.55 26.10
CA ARG A 236 -25.24 21.45 27.18
C ARG A 236 -25.11 22.95 26.86
N LYS A 237 -24.86 23.33 25.60
CA LYS A 237 -24.68 24.72 25.14
C LYS A 237 -23.56 25.50 25.84
N ARG A 238 -22.62 24.82 26.52
CA ARG A 238 -21.43 25.46 27.12
C ARG A 238 -20.36 25.77 26.08
N ARG A 239 -20.40 25.10 24.93
CA ARG A 239 -19.53 25.35 23.77
C ARG A 239 -20.39 25.59 22.53
N GLN A 240 -19.98 26.57 21.72
CA GLN A 240 -20.63 26.89 20.44
C GLN A 240 -20.08 26.07 19.27
N LYS A 241 -18.82 25.60 19.37
CA LYS A 241 -18.15 24.83 18.32
C LYS A 241 -17.59 23.53 18.88
N LEU A 242 -17.77 22.44 18.14
CA LEU A 242 -17.20 21.13 18.44
C LEU A 242 -16.39 20.66 17.24
N ILE A 243 -15.12 20.29 17.46
CA ILE A 243 -14.29 19.65 16.44
C ILE A 243 -13.69 18.40 17.07
N ILE A 244 -14.02 17.25 16.49
CA ILE A 244 -13.46 15.95 16.84
C ILE A 244 -12.87 15.37 15.57
N LYS A 245 -11.57 15.10 15.60
CA LYS A 245 -10.84 14.51 14.49
C LYS A 245 -10.13 13.26 14.99
N GLU A 246 -10.49 12.13 14.42
CA GLU A 246 -9.86 10.86 14.71
C GLU A 246 -9.37 10.23 13.41
N ASN A 247 -8.07 9.96 13.35
CA ASN A 247 -7.40 9.37 12.20
C ASN A 247 -6.83 8.02 12.61
N ALA A 248 -7.10 6.97 11.84
CA ALA A 248 -6.53 5.66 12.07
C ALA A 248 -4.99 5.77 12.09
N SER A 249 -4.35 4.99 12.96
CA SER A 249 -2.90 4.90 12.95
C SER A 249 -2.46 4.27 11.63
N LEU A 250 -1.58 4.95 10.90
CA LEU A 250 -0.99 4.40 9.69
C LEU A 250 -0.27 3.09 10.05
N PRO A 251 -0.53 1.99 9.33
CA PRO A 251 0.10 0.73 9.67
C PRO A 251 1.60 0.82 9.39
N TRP A 252 2.40 0.53 10.42
CA TRP A 252 3.87 0.63 10.36
C TRP A 252 4.48 -0.22 9.24
N GLN A 253 3.84 -1.34 8.89
CA GLN A 253 4.26 -2.23 7.80
C GLN A 253 4.29 -1.51 6.45
N GLY A 254 3.28 -0.68 6.14
CA GLY A 254 3.22 0.08 4.90
C GLY A 254 4.32 1.15 4.83
N ILE A 255 4.61 1.79 5.96
CA ILE A 255 5.68 2.78 6.08
C ILE A 255 7.04 2.11 5.88
N LEU A 256 7.31 0.98 6.56
CA LEU A 256 8.56 0.24 6.37
C LEU A 256 8.73 -0.22 4.92
N CYS A 257 7.66 -0.73 4.31
CA CYS A 257 7.66 -1.11 2.90
C CYS A 257 8.07 0.08 2.02
N LEU A 258 7.48 1.27 2.21
CA LEU A 258 7.90 2.46 1.47
C LEU A 258 9.37 2.84 1.71
N VAL A 259 9.84 2.82 2.96
CA VAL A 259 11.23 3.17 3.30
C VAL A 259 12.21 2.18 2.69
N PHE A 260 11.99 0.88 2.83
CA PHE A 260 12.85 -0.16 2.23
C PHE A 260 12.82 -0.12 0.71
N GLY A 261 11.66 0.15 0.10
CA GLY A 261 11.55 0.30 -1.35
C GLY A 261 12.37 1.48 -1.86
N LEU A 262 12.26 2.64 -1.19
CA LEU A 262 13.00 3.84 -1.58
C LEU A 262 14.51 3.66 -1.38
N MET A 263 14.93 3.15 -0.23
CA MET A 263 16.35 2.85 0.06
C MET A 263 16.92 1.83 -0.93
N GLY A 264 16.13 0.81 -1.30
CA GLY A 264 16.52 -0.19 -2.28
C GLY A 264 16.69 0.37 -3.70
N ILE A 265 15.81 1.28 -4.13
CA ILE A 265 15.98 1.98 -5.42
C ILE A 265 17.25 2.83 -5.41
N LEU A 266 17.50 3.59 -4.35
CA LEU A 266 18.73 4.38 -4.23
C LEU A 266 19.98 3.50 -4.25
N LEU A 267 19.99 2.40 -3.51
CA LEU A 267 21.10 1.47 -3.46
C LEU A 267 21.34 0.80 -4.82
N THR A 268 20.28 0.37 -5.52
CA THR A 268 20.40 -0.24 -6.85
C THR A 268 20.88 0.74 -7.90
N MET A 269 20.50 2.03 -7.81
CA MET A 269 21.04 3.09 -8.67
C MET A 269 22.53 3.34 -8.40
N LEU A 270 22.94 3.41 -7.13
CA LEU A 270 24.36 3.60 -6.76
C LEU A 270 25.22 2.42 -7.23
N VAL A 271 24.80 1.19 -6.94
CA VAL A 271 25.54 -0.01 -7.39
C VAL A 271 25.55 -0.12 -8.91
N GLY A 272 24.45 0.27 -9.58
CA GLY A 272 24.36 0.29 -11.04
C GLY A 272 25.43 1.17 -11.69
N GLN A 273 25.76 2.32 -11.09
CA GLN A 273 26.78 3.23 -11.61
C GLN A 273 28.19 2.66 -11.51
N PHE A 274 28.52 1.94 -10.44
CA PHE A 274 29.87 1.38 -10.24
C PHE A 274 30.10 0.06 -11.00
N TRP A 275 29.04 -0.60 -11.43
CA TRP A 275 29.15 -1.93 -12.05
C TRP A 275 29.16 -1.91 -13.58
N GLU A 276 28.91 -0.76 -14.21
CA GLU A 276 28.94 -0.68 -15.66
C GLU A 276 30.40 -0.83 -16.13
N PRO A 277 30.76 -1.96 -16.79
CA PRO A 277 32.13 -2.16 -17.21
C PRO A 277 32.47 -1.05 -18.19
N GLU A 278 33.58 -0.36 -17.93
CA GLU A 278 34.08 0.74 -18.75
C GLU A 278 33.90 0.37 -20.22
N PRO A 279 33.12 1.16 -20.99
CA PRO A 279 32.65 0.74 -22.30
C PRO A 279 33.88 0.38 -23.11
N ARG A 280 34.10 -0.93 -23.34
CA ARG A 280 35.19 -1.42 -24.17
C ARG A 280 35.03 -0.68 -25.47
N ARG A 281 35.92 0.31 -25.72
CA ARG A 281 35.85 1.24 -26.84
C ARG A 281 35.54 0.40 -28.06
N HIS A 282 34.27 0.38 -28.45
CA HIS A 282 33.85 -0.32 -29.64
C HIS A 282 34.57 0.46 -30.72
N GLY A 283 35.63 -0.15 -31.25
CA GLY A 283 36.51 0.51 -32.20
C GLY A 283 35.62 1.22 -33.20
N GLY A 284 35.82 2.54 -33.33
CA GLY A 284 34.94 3.39 -34.10
C GLY A 284 34.79 2.88 -35.54
N PRO A 285 33.99 3.54 -36.38
CA PRO A 285 33.61 3.08 -37.73
C PRO A 285 34.74 2.67 -38.72
N GLY A 286 36.03 2.66 -38.33
CA GLY A 286 37.17 2.11 -39.07
C GLY A 286 37.80 0.82 -38.51
N ALA A 287 37.42 0.31 -37.33
CA ALA A 287 38.10 -0.85 -36.71
C ALA A 287 37.83 -2.19 -37.42
N ARG A 288 36.84 -2.24 -38.33
CA ARG A 288 36.49 -3.45 -39.09
C ARG A 288 37.31 -3.64 -40.38
N ARG A 289 38.24 -2.73 -40.72
CA ARG A 289 38.92 -2.74 -42.03
C ARG A 289 40.25 -3.49 -42.09
N GLN A 290 40.68 -4.20 -41.04
CA GLN A 290 42.03 -4.82 -41.00
C GLN A 290 42.11 -6.33 -40.74
N GLN A 291 41.13 -7.15 -41.17
CA GLN A 291 41.29 -8.62 -41.13
C GLN A 291 41.03 -9.36 -42.45
N THR A 292 40.99 -8.65 -43.60
CA THR A 292 40.90 -9.31 -44.92
C THR A 292 42.20 -9.33 -45.72
N THR A 293 43.34 -8.93 -45.17
CA THR A 293 44.65 -9.12 -45.83
C THR A 293 45.36 -10.39 -45.35
N ARG A 294 45.44 -11.35 -46.28
CA ARG A 294 46.22 -12.62 -46.27
C ARG A 294 45.46 -13.91 -45.98
N ARG A 295 44.53 -14.26 -46.86
CA ARG A 295 44.63 -15.56 -47.55
C ARG A 295 45.26 -15.31 -48.92
N VAL A 296 46.58 -15.09 -48.92
CA VAL A 296 47.40 -15.27 -50.12
C VAL A 296 47.42 -16.77 -50.37
N GLY A 297 47.00 -17.17 -51.56
CA GLY A 297 47.00 -18.55 -52.02
C GLY A 297 48.36 -19.20 -51.74
N LYS A 298 48.32 -20.32 -51.04
CA LYS A 298 49.47 -21.20 -50.83
C LYS A 298 49.33 -22.41 -51.76
N ASP A 299 49.18 -22.12 -53.06
CA ASP A 299 49.39 -23.07 -54.15
C ASP A 299 50.65 -22.65 -54.90
N SER A 300 51.80 -22.88 -54.29
CA SER A 300 53.06 -23.00 -55.01
C SER A 300 53.97 -23.96 -54.25
N LYS A 301 53.88 -25.22 -54.66
CA LYS A 301 54.89 -26.24 -54.40
C LYS A 301 56.24 -25.72 -54.89
N PHE A 302 57.17 -25.48 -53.97
CA PHE A 302 58.60 -25.58 -54.29
C PHE A 302 59.26 -26.34 -53.15
N TYR A 303 59.58 -27.59 -53.46
CA TYR A 303 60.56 -28.40 -52.75
C TYR A 303 61.93 -27.71 -52.88
N ILE A 304 62.54 -27.32 -51.77
CA ILE A 304 64.00 -27.45 -51.61
C ILE A 304 64.22 -28.02 -50.22
N ASP A 305 64.55 -29.30 -50.26
CA ASP A 305 65.18 -30.10 -49.23
C ASP A 305 66.62 -29.65 -49.05
N THR A 306 67.04 -29.24 -47.85
CA THR A 306 68.39 -29.43 -47.33
C THR A 306 68.36 -29.26 -45.82
N GLY A 307 68.52 -30.37 -45.10
CA GLY A 307 68.47 -30.42 -43.65
C GLY A 307 69.68 -29.85 -42.92
N ARG A 308 69.51 -29.68 -41.61
CA ARG A 308 70.42 -30.22 -40.59
C ARG A 308 69.82 -30.08 -39.19
N PRO A 309 70.07 -31.04 -38.28
CA PRO A 309 69.55 -31.03 -36.92
C PRO A 309 70.53 -30.36 -35.94
N SER A 310 70.00 -29.70 -34.91
CA SER A 310 70.74 -29.30 -33.71
C SER A 310 69.76 -29.28 -32.53
N LYS A 311 69.74 -30.33 -31.70
CA LYS A 311 70.44 -30.40 -30.40
C LYS A 311 70.03 -29.28 -29.41
N TYR A 312 69.05 -29.62 -28.55
CA TYR A 312 68.91 -29.43 -27.08
C TYR A 312 69.72 -28.31 -26.35
N PRO A 313 69.29 -27.78 -25.16
CA PRO A 313 68.57 -28.52 -24.12
C PRO A 313 67.52 -27.77 -23.24
N LYS A 314 66.86 -28.62 -22.44
CA LYS A 314 66.15 -28.40 -21.16
C LYS A 314 66.78 -27.33 -20.26
N GLY A 315 65.95 -26.62 -19.48
CA GLY A 315 66.40 -25.91 -18.28
C GLY A 315 65.29 -25.22 -17.46
N TYR A 316 64.97 -25.80 -16.29
CA TYR A 316 64.61 -25.24 -14.96
C TYR A 316 63.63 -24.03 -14.84
N SER A 317 62.53 -24.03 -14.06
CA SER A 317 62.22 -24.41 -12.66
C SER A 317 62.09 -23.19 -11.72
N ARG A 318 60.97 -23.14 -10.97
CA ARG A 318 60.64 -22.45 -9.68
C ARG A 318 59.22 -21.86 -9.78
N GLY A 319 58.24 -22.15 -8.92
CA GLY A 319 58.27 -22.63 -7.54
C GLY A 319 57.98 -21.46 -6.59
N MET A 320 56.72 -21.27 -6.20
CA MET A 320 56.37 -20.50 -4.99
C MET A 320 55.06 -21.00 -4.37
N LYS A 321 55.12 -21.23 -3.05
CA LYS A 321 54.16 -21.87 -2.15
C LYS A 321 52.98 -20.94 -1.77
N PRO A 322 51.87 -21.50 -1.27
CA PRO A 322 50.84 -20.74 -0.54
C PRO A 322 51.27 -20.48 0.91
N LYS A 323 50.78 -19.39 1.50
CA LYS A 323 50.78 -19.15 2.96
C LYS A 323 49.35 -19.29 3.48
N GLN A 324 49.23 -19.99 4.60
CA GLN A 324 48.09 -19.95 5.53
C GLN A 324 48.14 -18.66 6.34
#